data_AF-A0A380ENL0-F1
#
_entry.id   AF-A0A380ENL0-F1
#
_cell.length_a   1.000
_cell.length_b   1.000
_cell.length_c   1.000
_cell.angle_alpha   90.00
_cell.angle_beta   90.00
_cell.angle_gamma   90.00
#
_symmetry.space_group_name_H-M   'P 1'
#
loop_
_entity.id
_entity.type
_entity.pdbx_description
1 polymer ?
#
loop_
_entity_poly.entity_id
_entity_poly.type
_entity_poly.pdbx_seq_one_letter_code
_entity_poly.pdbx_strand_id
1 'polypeptide(L)' 'MLLAQALYQDGERQSKVIIDRVTEYLESHISGRIEEVAVYSYPQLVEQHEITGRIFISLAVKFSKARLIDNIIIGAE' A
#
# COMPACT_ATOMS: atom_id res chain seq x y z
N MET A 1 6.83 2.12 2.19
CA MET A 1 6.60 1.31 0.97
C MET A 1 7.49 0.05 0.86
N LEU A 2 8.75 0.08 1.29
CA LEU A 2 9.65 -1.10 1.21
C LEU A 2 9.08 -2.37 1.88
N LEU A 3 8.40 -2.24 3.03
CA LEU A 3 7.72 -3.38 3.67
C LEU A 3 6.68 -4.04 2.75
N ALA A 4 5.85 -3.23 2.08
CA ALA A 4 4.84 -3.73 1.14
C ALA A 4 5.51 -4.43 -0.06
N GLN A 5 6.60 -3.87 -0.58
CA GLN A 5 7.39 -4.47 -1.65
C GLN A 5 7.97 -5.82 -1.23
N ALA A 6 8.54 -5.91 -0.02
CA ALA A 6 9.11 -7.15 0.51
C ALA A 6 8.03 -8.23 0.65
N LEU A 7 6.87 -7.92 1.25
CA LEU A 7 5.76 -8.87 1.37
C LEU A 7 5.33 -9.42 0.01
N TYR A 8 5.22 -8.55 -1.00
CA TYR A 8 4.92 -8.98 -2.35
C TYR A 8 6.03 -9.87 -2.95
N GLN A 9 7.30 -9.51 -2.76
CA GLN A 9 8.44 -10.30 -3.23
C GLN A 9 8.51 -11.68 -2.55
N ASP A 10 8.11 -11.77 -1.28
CA ASP A 10 8.03 -12.99 -0.50
C ASP A 10 6.83 -13.87 -0.86
N GLY A 11 5.98 -13.42 -1.79
CA GLY A 11 4.87 -14.20 -2.35
C GLY A 11 3.49 -13.84 -1.81
N GLU A 12 3.35 -12.82 -0.96
CA GLU A 12 2.04 -12.38 -0.51
C GLU A 12 1.24 -11.80 -1.68
N ARG A 13 -0.03 -12.23 -1.81
CA ARG A 13 -0.95 -11.80 -2.87
C ARG A 13 -2.30 -11.34 -2.34
N GLN A 14 -2.56 -11.47 -1.05
CA GLN A 14 -3.76 -10.94 -0.41
C GLN A 14 -3.53 -9.48 -0.06
N SER A 15 -4.24 -8.58 -0.74
CA SER A 15 -4.12 -7.13 -0.52
C SER A 15 -4.39 -6.77 0.93
N LYS A 16 -5.36 -7.42 1.56
CA LYS A 16 -5.68 -7.21 2.98
C LYS A 16 -4.46 -7.43 3.88
N VAL A 17 -3.67 -8.48 3.65
CA VAL A 17 -2.48 -8.77 4.46
C VAL A 17 -1.45 -7.65 4.29
N ILE A 18 -1.21 -7.21 3.06
CA ILE A 18 -0.27 -6.11 2.79
C ILE A 18 -0.74 -4.80 3.44
N ILE A 19 -2.03 -4.46 3.29
CA ILE A 19 -2.65 -3.26 3.87
C ILE A 19 -2.54 -3.30 5.39
N ASP A 20 -2.92 -4.40 6.03
CA ASP A 20 -2.91 -4.53 7.49
C ASP A 20 -1.48 -4.37 8.03
N ARG A 21 -0.49 -5.03 7.39
CA ARG A 21 0.93 -4.98 7.81
C ARG A 21 1.56 -3.60 7.62
N VAL A 22 1.25 -2.93 6.52
CA VAL A 22 1.71 -1.54 6.29
C VAL A 22 1.04 -0.59 7.28
N THR A 23 -0.25 -0.75 7.54
CA THR A 23 -1.00 0.07 8.49
C THR A 23 -0.44 -0.10 9.91
N GLU A 24 -0.27 -1.33 10.38
CA GLU A 24 0.32 -1.66 11.69
C GLU A 24 1.74 -1.05 11.85
N TYR A 25 2.55 -1.14 10.81
CA TYR A 25 3.88 -0.52 10.80
C TYR A 25 3.78 1.00 10.92
N LEU A 26 2.87 1.66 10.19
CA LEU A 26 2.73 3.11 10.25
C LEU A 26 2.20 3.56 11.62
N GLU A 27 1.16 2.92 12.14
CA GLU A 27 0.57 3.26 13.45
C GLU A 27 1.60 3.23 14.59
N SER A 28 2.60 2.35 14.49
CA SER A 28 3.68 2.23 15.49
C SER A 28 4.88 3.17 15.26
N HIS A 29 5.02 3.78 14.08
CA HIS A 29 6.22 4.54 13.71
C HIS A 29 5.97 6.01 13.35
N ILE A 30 4.73 6.44 13.15
CA ILE A 30 4.41 7.83 12.80
C ILE A 30 3.36 8.43 13.73
N SER A 31 3.42 9.75 13.91
CA SER A 31 2.41 10.52 14.65
C SER A 31 1.31 11.10 13.75
N GLY A 32 1.37 10.87 12.44
CA GLY A 32 0.40 11.36 11.46
C GLY A 32 -0.84 10.47 11.38
N ARG A 33 -1.96 11.02 10.91
CA ARG A 33 -3.17 10.24 10.65
C ARG A 33 -3.04 9.54 9.31
N ILE A 34 -3.11 8.21 9.31
CA ILE A 34 -3.24 7.42 8.08
C ILE A 34 -4.62 7.71 7.49
N GLU A 35 -4.65 8.26 6.27
CA GLU A 35 -5.91 8.50 5.55
C GLU A 35 -6.25 7.35 4.62
N GLU A 36 -5.23 6.73 4.03
CA GLU A 36 -5.42 5.67 3.04
C GLU A 36 -4.19 4.77 2.97
N VAL A 37 -4.43 3.45 2.93
CA VAL A 37 -3.51 2.44 2.45
C VAL A 37 -4.34 1.50 1.58
N ALA A 38 -4.05 1.45 0.28
CA ALA A 38 -4.91 0.73 -0.66
C ALA A 38 -4.10 0.08 -1.78
N VAL A 39 -4.70 -0.97 -2.37
CA VAL A 39 -4.11 -1.74 -3.47
C VAL A 39 -5.09 -1.74 -4.64
N TYR A 40 -4.63 -1.20 -5.76
CA TYR A 40 -5.39 -1.12 -7.00
C TYR A 40 -4.67 -1.84 -8.13
N SER A 41 -5.40 -2.28 -9.15
CA SER A 41 -4.81 -2.69 -10.42
C SER A 41 -4.23 -1.48 -11.12
N TYR A 42 -3.21 -1.70 -11.95
CA TYR A 42 -2.60 -0.63 -12.71
C TYR A 42 -2.44 -1.06 -14.17
N PRO A 43 -2.88 -0.24 -15.15
CA PRO A 43 -3.30 1.16 -15.03
C PRO A 43 -4.78 1.41 -14.72
N GLN A 44 -5.60 0.37 -14.54
CA GLN A 44 -7.06 0.52 -14.48
C GLN A 44 -7.59 1.15 -13.18
N LEU A 45 -6.78 1.20 -12.11
CA LEU A 45 -7.13 1.76 -10.80
C LEU A 45 -8.39 1.13 -10.18
N VAL A 46 -8.55 -0.18 -10.35
CA VAL A 46 -9.66 -0.96 -9.77
C VAL A 46 -9.16 -1.64 -8.50
N GLU A 47 -9.88 -1.51 -7.39
CA GLU A 47 -9.48 -2.11 -6.11
C GLU A 47 -9.29 -3.63 -6.26
N GLN A 48 -8.17 -4.15 -5.76
CA GLN A 48 -7.83 -5.56 -5.83
C GLN A 48 -7.84 -6.17 -4.44
N HIS A 49 -8.56 -7.27 -4.27
CA HIS A 49 -8.54 -8.05 -3.02
C HIS A 49 -7.43 -9.12 -3.07
N GLU A 50 -7.26 -9.72 -4.24
CA GLU A 50 -6.19 -10.66 -4.57
C GLU A 50 -5.37 -10.11 -5.73
N ILE A 51 -4.05 -10.22 -5.63
CA ILE A 51 -3.09 -9.64 -6.57
C ILE A 51 -2.73 -10.70 -7.60
N THR A 52 -3.15 -10.50 -8.84
CA THR A 52 -2.88 -11.44 -9.95
C THR A 52 -2.07 -10.83 -11.08
N GLY A 53 -1.80 -9.52 -11.04
CA GLY A 53 -1.06 -8.81 -12.07
C GLY A 53 -0.40 -7.54 -11.54
N ARG A 54 -0.18 -6.57 -12.43
CA ARG A 54 0.41 -5.28 -12.08
C ARG A 54 -0.53 -4.47 -11.19
N ILE A 55 -0.01 -4.04 -10.05
CA ILE A 55 -0.72 -3.29 -9.03
C ILE A 55 -0.02 -1.98 -8.68
N PHE A 56 -0.81 -1.06 -8.14
CA PHE A 56 -0.42 0.21 -7.57
C PHE A 56 -0.84 0.21 -6.10
N ILE A 57 0.13 0.31 -5.19
CA ILE A 57 -0.10 0.43 -3.75
C ILE A 57 0.05 1.90 -3.39
N SER A 58 -1.00 2.52 -2.87
CA SER A 58 -1.01 3.92 -2.41
C SER A 58 -0.94 4.03 -0.89
N LEU A 59 -0.34 5.13 -0.44
CA LEU A 59 -0.36 5.60 0.93
C LEU A 59 -0.67 7.09 0.94
N ALA A 60 -1.57 7.50 1.84
CA ALA A 60 -1.78 8.90 2.20
C ALA A 60 -1.71 9.08 3.72
N VAL A 61 -0.87 10.01 4.18
CA VAL A 61 -0.75 10.36 5.59
C VAL A 61 -0.92 11.87 5.76
N LYS A 62 -1.82 12.25 6.66
CA LYS A 62 -2.05 13.64 7.04
C LYS A 62 -1.35 13.97 8.36
N PHE A 63 -0.37 14.86 8.29
CA PHE A 63 0.20 15.54 9.43
C PHE A 63 -0.53 16.87 9.68
N SER A 64 -0.13 17.61 10.72
CA SER A 64 -0.85 18.82 11.16
C SER A 64 -1.19 19.80 10.04
N LYS A 65 -0.24 20.06 9.13
CA LYS A 65 -0.46 20.94 7.96
C LYS A 65 -0.18 20.21 6.64
N ALA A 66 0.85 19.38 6.58
CA ALA A 66 1.23 18.64 5.39
C ALA A 66 0.37 17.39 5.18
N ARG A 67 0.00 17.10 3.93
CA ARG A 67 -0.52 15.81 3.49
C ARG A 67 0.52 15.20 2.57
N LEU A 68 1.07 14.05 2.95
CA LEU A 68 2.08 13.34 2.18
C LEU A 68 1.43 12.14 1.51
N ILE A 69 1.83 11.89 0.27
CA ILE A 69 1.45 10.70 -0.48
C ILE A 69 2.72 9.98 -0.90
N ASP A 70 2.64 8.66 -0.94
CA ASP A 70 3.67 7.79 -1.48
C ASP A 70 2.98 6.62 -2.17
N ASN A 71 3.64 6.04 -3.17
CA ASN A 71 3.09 4.89 -3.88
C ASN A 71 4.20 4.03 -4.49
N ILE A 72 3.88 2.77 -4.72
CA ILE A 72 4.74 1.86 -5.52
C ILE A 72 3.91 1.11 -6.54
N ILE A 73 4.49 0.88 -7.71
CA ILE A 73 3.92 0.04 -8.77
C ILE A 73 4.77 -1.22 -8.87
N ILE A 74 4.14 -2.38 -8.73
CA ILE A 74 4.81 -3.68 -8.71
C ILE A 74 3.97 -4.73 -9.44
N GLY A 75 4.61 -5.79 -9.94
CA GLY A 75 3.97 -6.87 -10.68
C GLY A 75 4.20 -6.82 -12.20
N ALA A 76 4.14 -8.00 -12.80
CA ALA A 76 4.22 -8.18 -14.25
C ALA A 76 2.88 -7.81 -14.92
N GLU A 77 2.94 -7.53 -16.22
CA GLU A 77 1.74 -7.36 -17.05
C GLU A 77 0.96 -8.67 -17.19
#